data_AF-A0A1F8NEN6-F1
#
_entry.id   AF-A0A1F8NEN6-F1
#
_cell.length_a   1.000
_cell.length_b   1.000
_cell.length_c   1.000
_cell.angle_alpha   90.00
_cell.angle_beta   90.00
_cell.angle_gamma   90.00
#
_symmetry.space_group_name_H-M   'P 1'
#
loop_
_entity.id
_entity.type
_entity.pdbx_description
1 polymer ?
#
loop_
_entity_poly.entity_id
_entity_poly.type
_entity_poly.pdbx_seq_one_letter_code
_entity_poly.pdbx_strand_id
1 'polypeptide(L)'
;MSFLNDVVIPRGKLFGYLLEISELLVGVALIGGAVVWLLVWKRVSIQLRAVTLALITFSSLAGVFMNINFHLANGSSHPWLIPGSGFDEGVDLDSLMPAIELVLAGVSGGLLLGMWRSWRNARATSGRS
;
A
#
# COMPACT_ATOMS: atom_id res chain seq x y z
N MET A 1 -8.90 -15.09 -28.37
CA MET A 1 -8.51 -16.22 -27.50
C MET A 1 -7.03 -16.63 -27.59
N SER A 2 -6.14 -15.92 -28.31
CA SER A 2 -4.69 -16.25 -28.35
C SER A 2 -3.90 -15.63 -27.20
N PHE A 3 -4.15 -14.38 -26.81
CA PHE A 3 -3.40 -13.72 -25.72
C PHE A 3 -3.52 -14.44 -24.35
N LEU A 4 -4.71 -14.96 -24.02
CA LEU A 4 -4.95 -15.71 -22.78
C LEU A 4 -4.15 -17.03 -22.74
N ASN A 5 -4.05 -17.73 -23.88
CA ASN A 5 -3.34 -19.01 -24.00
C ASN A 5 -1.83 -18.87 -24.18
N ASP A 6 -1.35 -17.80 -24.82
CA ASP A 6 0.07 -17.63 -25.15
C ASP A 6 0.85 -16.83 -24.11
N VAL A 7 0.19 -15.94 -23.36
CA VAL A 7 0.85 -15.01 -22.42
C VAL A 7 0.45 -15.28 -20.97
N VAL A 8 -0.83 -15.51 -20.71
CA VAL A 8 -1.36 -15.60 -19.33
C VAL A 8 -1.25 -17.02 -18.77
N ILE A 9 -1.72 -18.04 -19.50
CA ILE A 9 -1.74 -19.43 -19.04
C ILE A 9 -0.33 -20.04 -18.83
N PRO A 10 0.67 -19.86 -19.72
CA PRO A 10 1.98 -20.51 -19.56
C PRO A 10 2.78 -19.95 -18.37
N ARG A 11 2.52 -18.69 -17.99
CA ARG A 11 3.22 -17.97 -16.92
C ARG A 11 2.36 -17.74 -15.68
N GLY A 12 1.19 -18.37 -15.58
CA GLY A 12 0.29 -18.21 -14.44
C GLY A 12 0.96 -18.47 -13.09
N LYS A 13 1.88 -19.45 -13.02
CA LYS A 13 2.69 -19.70 -11.81
C LYS A 13 3.66 -18.57 -11.48
N LEU A 14 4.32 -18.00 -12.50
CA LEU A 14 5.23 -16.87 -12.31
C LEU A 14 4.47 -15.63 -11.84
N PHE A 15 3.31 -15.36 -12.45
CA PHE A 15 2.44 -14.26 -12.05
C PHE A 15 1.91 -14.46 -10.62
N GLY A 16 1.51 -15.69 -10.27
CA GLY A 16 1.13 -16.06 -8.91
C GLY A 16 2.24 -15.78 -7.88
N TYR A 17 3.47 -16.23 -8.15
CA TYR A 17 4.60 -15.96 -7.24
C TYR A 17 4.92 -14.46 -7.12
N LEU A 18 4.82 -13.70 -8.21
CA LEU A 18 5.03 -12.25 -8.16
C LEU A 18 3.98 -11.55 -7.30
N LEU A 19 2.71 -11.97 -7.38
CA LEU A 19 1.65 -11.47 -6.53
C LEU A 19 1.89 -11.83 -5.06
N GLU A 20 2.15 -13.11 -4.77
CA GLU A 20 2.41 -13.59 -3.41
C GLU A 20 3.60 -12.87 -2.75
N ILE A 21 4.71 -12.72 -3.48
CA ILE A 21 5.88 -12.00 -2.98
C ILE A 21 5.55 -10.51 -2.76
N SER A 22 4.77 -9.90 -3.65
CA SER A 22 4.39 -8.48 -3.52
C SER A 22 3.49 -8.24 -2.31
N GLU A 23 2.50 -9.11 -2.09
CA GLU A 23 1.62 -9.07 -0.93
C GLU A 23 2.41 -9.22 0.37
N LEU A 24 3.35 -10.17 0.41
CA LEU A 24 4.19 -10.40 1.58
C LEU A 24 5.11 -9.20 1.86
N LEU A 25 5.72 -8.61 0.82
CA LEU A 25 6.55 -7.41 0.96
C LEU A 25 5.74 -6.20 1.47
N VAL A 26 4.53 -5.99 0.94
CA VAL A 26 3.62 -4.92 1.39
C VAL A 26 3.25 -5.14 2.86
N GLY A 27 2.84 -6.36 3.23
CA GLY A 27 2.49 -6.70 4.61
C GLY A 27 3.66 -6.49 5.57
N VAL A 28 4.86 -6.97 5.24
CA VAL A 28 6.07 -6.80 6.06
C VAL A 28 6.42 -5.32 6.22
N ALA A 29 6.32 -4.52 5.16
CA ALA A 29 6.61 -3.09 5.23
C ALA A 29 5.60 -2.32 6.12
N LEU A 30 4.31 -2.66 6.04
CA LEU A 30 3.28 -2.05 6.89
C LEU A 30 3.44 -2.46 8.36
N ILE A 31 3.66 -3.76 8.63
CA ILE A 31 3.88 -4.27 10.00
C ILE A 31 5.17 -3.64 10.57
N GLY A 32 6.27 -3.67 9.83
CA GLY A 32 7.53 -3.07 10.24
C GLY A 32 7.40 -1.57 10.49
N GLY A 33 6.68 -0.87 9.62
CA GLY A 33 6.35 0.55 9.79
C GLY A 33 5.56 0.83 11.07
N ALA A 34 4.53 0.03 11.36
CA ALA A 34 3.75 0.12 12.58
C ALA A 34 4.61 -0.12 13.84
N VAL A 35 5.48 -1.13 13.80
CA VAL A 35 6.41 -1.44 14.90
C VAL A 35 7.37 -0.28 15.16
N VAL A 36 7.98 0.29 14.10
CA VAL A 36 8.87 1.45 14.22
C VAL A 36 8.10 2.65 14.79
N TRP A 37 6.88 2.88 14.32
CA TRP A 37 6.05 4.00 14.76
C TRP A 37 5.63 3.86 16.23
N LEU A 38 5.23 2.67 16.67
CA LEU A 38 4.77 2.45 18.05
C LEU A 38 5.92 2.41 19.07
N LEU A 39 7.03 1.73 18.73
CA LEU A 39 8.04 1.39 19.73
C LEU A 39 9.24 2.34 19.74
N VAL A 40 9.65 2.85 18.58
CA VAL A 40 10.98 3.46 18.44
C VAL A 40 10.94 4.85 17.79
N TRP A 41 9.75 5.35 17.42
CA TRP A 41 9.60 6.59 16.64
C TRP A 41 10.40 7.77 17.17
N LYS A 42 10.35 8.04 18.48
CA LYS A 42 11.08 9.15 19.10
C LYS A 42 12.60 8.96 19.16
N ARG A 43 13.09 7.73 19.09
CA ARG A 43 14.51 7.37 19.24
C ARG A 43 15.25 7.18 17.91
N VAL A 44 14.53 7.08 16.80
CA VAL A 44 15.14 6.87 15.47
C VAL A 44 15.57 8.16 14.79
N SER A 45 16.58 8.05 13.92
CA SER A 45 17.09 9.17 13.11
C SER A 45 16.05 9.71 12.14
N ILE A 46 16.23 10.97 11.72
CA ILE A 46 15.33 11.60 10.74
C ILE A 46 15.33 10.86 9.39
N GLN A 47 16.47 10.27 8.98
CA GLN A 47 16.53 9.47 7.77
C GLN A 47 15.68 8.20 7.90
N LEU A 48 15.77 7.50 9.03
CA LEU A 48 15.00 6.27 9.23
C LEU A 48 13.49 6.54 9.30
N ARG A 49 13.08 7.67 9.90
CA ARG A 49 11.68 8.12 9.86
C ARG A 49 11.22 8.37 8.43
N ALA A 50 12.03 9.08 7.62
CA ALA A 50 11.70 9.36 6.23
C ALA A 50 11.57 8.07 5.40
N VAL A 51 12.50 7.13 5.55
CA VAL A 51 12.46 5.82 4.88
C VAL A 51 11.23 5.03 5.31
N THR A 52 10.94 4.99 6.60
CA THR A 52 9.76 4.28 7.14
C THR A 52 8.47 4.87 6.57
N LEU A 53 8.31 6.20 6.58
CA LEU A 53 7.13 6.86 6.00
C LEU A 53 7.01 6.60 4.50
N ALA A 54 8.13 6.65 3.76
CA ALA A 54 8.13 6.34 2.34
C ALA A 54 7.69 4.89 2.07
N LEU A 55 8.23 3.92 2.83
CA LEU A 55 7.85 2.52 2.73
C LEU A 55 6.38 2.31 3.03
N ILE A 56 5.83 2.91 4.09
CA ILE A 56 4.39 2.83 4.40
C ILE A 56 3.56 3.42 3.25
N THR A 57 3.92 4.59 2.74
CA THR A 57 3.21 5.23 1.63
C THR A 57 3.22 4.37 0.36
N PHE A 58 4.39 3.90 -0.08
CA PHE A 58 4.49 3.07 -1.28
C PHE A 58 3.78 1.72 -1.11
N SER A 59 3.91 1.09 0.06
CA SER A 59 3.26 -0.20 0.34
C SER A 59 1.75 -0.05 0.37
N SER A 60 1.22 1.03 0.97
CA SER A 60 -0.21 1.30 0.99
C SER A 60 -0.75 1.56 -0.42
N LEU A 61 -0.04 2.33 -1.25
CA LEU A 61 -0.45 2.55 -2.65
C LEU A 61 -0.40 1.27 -3.48
N ALA A 62 0.60 0.41 -3.27
CA ALA A 62 0.71 -0.89 -3.90
C ALA A 62 -0.44 -1.82 -3.46
N GLY A 63 -0.78 -1.83 -2.17
CA GLY A 63 -1.94 -2.52 -1.61
C GLY A 63 -3.25 -2.11 -2.26
N VAL A 64 -3.50 -0.80 -2.37
CA VAL A 64 -4.73 -0.27 -3.03
C VAL A 64 -4.82 -0.78 -4.46
N PHE A 65 -3.71 -0.71 -5.21
CA PHE A 65 -3.67 -1.20 -6.58
C PHE A 65 -3.94 -2.70 -6.68
N MET A 66 -3.34 -3.51 -5.80
CA MET A 66 -3.57 -4.96 -5.76
C MET A 66 -5.03 -5.29 -5.42
N ASN A 67 -5.58 -4.67 -4.38
CA ASN A 67 -6.96 -4.88 -3.94
C ASN A 67 -7.98 -4.52 -5.03
N ILE A 68 -7.78 -3.39 -5.73
CA ILE A 68 -8.62 -3.04 -6.88
C ILE A 68 -8.48 -4.07 -8.01
N ASN A 69 -7.27 -4.50 -8.33
CA ASN A 69 -7.07 -5.50 -9.38
C ASN A 69 -7.69 -6.85 -9.03
N PHE A 70 -7.60 -7.29 -7.77
CA PHE A 70 -8.22 -8.52 -7.30
C PHE A 70 -9.74 -8.44 -7.30
N HIS A 71 -10.30 -7.32 -6.84
CA HIS A 71 -11.74 -7.08 -6.92
C HIS A 71 -12.26 -7.13 -8.37
N LEU A 72 -11.53 -6.53 -9.31
CA LEU A 72 -11.88 -6.58 -10.74
C LEU A 72 -11.69 -7.99 -11.34
N ALA A 73 -10.63 -8.70 -10.95
CA ALA A 73 -10.33 -10.04 -11.45
C ALA A 73 -11.30 -11.11 -10.92
N ASN A 74 -11.78 -10.95 -9.68
CA ASN A 74 -12.78 -11.82 -9.06
C ASN A 74 -14.18 -11.62 -9.65
N GLY A 75 -14.40 -10.55 -10.43
CA GLY A 75 -15.71 -10.24 -11.02
C GLY A 75 -16.78 -9.94 -9.97
N SER A 76 -16.37 -9.56 -8.75
CA SER A 76 -17.25 -9.31 -7.62
C SER A 76 -18.17 -8.12 -7.88
N SER A 77 -19.46 -8.33 -7.61
CA SER A 77 -20.50 -7.31 -7.66
C SER A 77 -20.23 -6.22 -6.63
N HIS A 78 -20.57 -4.97 -6.95
CA HIS A 78 -20.34 -3.79 -6.08
C HIS A 78 -20.69 -4.01 -4.59
N PRO A 79 -19.99 -3.33 -3.66
CA PRO A 79 -20.07 -3.54 -2.20
C PRO A 79 -21.48 -3.43 -1.58
N TRP A 80 -22.41 -2.82 -2.31
CA TRP A 80 -23.76 -2.47 -1.87
C TRP A 80 -24.86 -3.34 -2.50
N LEU A 81 -24.49 -4.37 -3.27
CA LEU A 81 -25.45 -5.34 -3.80
C LEU A 81 -25.76 -6.39 -2.73
N ILE A 82 -27.06 -6.55 -2.46
CA ILE A 82 -27.60 -7.45 -1.45
C ILE A 82 -27.09 -8.87 -1.71
N PRO A 83 -26.41 -9.49 -0.74
CA PRO A 83 -25.78 -10.79 -0.93
C PRO A 83 -26.79 -11.91 -1.13
N GLY A 84 -26.49 -12.84 -2.03
CA GLY A 84 -27.36 -13.97 -2.35
C GLY A 84 -27.25 -15.15 -1.38
N SER A 85 -26.25 -15.16 -0.50
CA SER A 85 -26.00 -16.23 0.47
C SER A 85 -25.30 -15.75 1.74
N GLY A 86 -25.43 -16.46 2.86
CA GLY A 86 -24.92 -16.03 4.18
C GLY A 86 -23.40 -16.02 4.36
N PHE A 87 -22.61 -16.32 3.33
CA PHE A 87 -21.14 -16.18 3.30
C PHE A 87 -20.68 -14.93 2.54
N ASP A 88 -21.63 -14.17 2.03
CA ASP A 88 -21.45 -13.02 1.14
C ASP A 88 -21.62 -11.76 2.02
N GLU A 89 -20.89 -11.72 3.15
CA GLU A 89 -21.13 -10.78 4.25
C GLU A 89 -20.71 -9.34 3.89
N GLY A 90 -21.66 -8.54 3.39
CA GLY A 90 -21.95 -7.12 3.66
C GLY A 90 -20.88 -6.02 3.53
N VAL A 91 -19.60 -6.33 3.75
CA VAL A 91 -18.42 -5.49 3.50
C VAL A 91 -17.28 -6.45 3.16
N ASP A 92 -17.05 -6.65 1.86
CA ASP A 92 -15.91 -7.45 1.40
C ASP A 92 -14.62 -6.81 1.92
N LEU A 93 -13.73 -7.61 2.50
CA LEU A 93 -12.46 -7.16 3.10
C LEU A 93 -11.64 -6.40 2.04
N ASP A 94 -11.75 -6.84 0.79
CA ASP A 94 -11.14 -6.26 -0.40
C ASP A 94 -11.69 -4.86 -0.77
N SER A 95 -12.88 -4.51 -0.27
CA SER A 95 -13.50 -3.19 -0.45
C SER A 95 -13.13 -2.21 0.68
N LEU A 96 -12.89 -2.73 1.89
CA LEU A 96 -12.51 -1.92 3.05
C LEU A 96 -11.00 -1.62 3.08
N MET A 97 -10.17 -2.58 2.68
CA MET A 97 -8.71 -2.42 2.69
C MET A 97 -8.22 -1.21 1.86
N PRO A 98 -8.70 -0.96 0.62
CA PRO A 98 -8.28 0.20 -0.16
C PRO A 98 -8.54 1.53 0.58
N ALA A 99 -9.65 1.63 1.31
CA ALA A 99 -9.97 2.85 2.06
C ALA A 99 -8.98 3.08 3.20
N ILE A 100 -8.66 2.04 3.97
CA ILE A 100 -7.67 2.09 5.05
C ILE A 100 -6.28 2.43 4.50
N GLU A 101 -5.88 1.76 3.42
CA GLU A 101 -4.58 1.98 2.77
C GLU A 101 -4.46 3.39 2.18
N LEU A 102 -5.54 3.96 1.62
CA LEU A 102 -5.55 5.36 1.18
C LEU A 102 -5.34 6.34 2.35
N VAL A 103 -5.96 6.08 3.50
CA VAL A 103 -5.72 6.89 4.71
C VAL A 103 -4.27 6.79 5.15
N LEU A 104 -3.71 5.58 5.19
CA LEU A 104 -2.30 5.36 5.56
C LEU A 104 -1.34 6.04 4.58
N ALA A 105 -1.61 5.95 3.27
CA ALA A 105 -0.84 6.61 2.23
C ALA A 105 -0.89 8.14 2.40
N GLY A 106 -2.08 8.70 2.64
CA GLY A 106 -2.29 10.13 2.82
C GLY A 106 -1.59 10.68 4.07
N VAL A 107 -1.74 10.02 5.21
CA VAL A 107 -1.12 10.45 6.47
C VAL A 107 0.40 10.34 6.38
N SER A 108 0.91 9.17 6.00
CA SER A 108 2.36 8.92 5.95
C SER A 108 3.04 9.77 4.87
N GLY A 109 2.39 9.92 3.72
CA GLY A 109 2.87 10.76 2.62
C GLY A 109 2.85 12.24 2.98
N GLY A 110 1.79 12.71 3.66
CA GLY A 110 1.69 14.07 4.17
C GLY A 110 2.82 14.41 5.15
N LEU A 111 3.10 13.51 6.10
CA LEU A 111 4.21 13.67 7.05
C LEU A 111 5.57 13.69 6.33
N LEU A 112 5.77 12.80 5.35
CA LEU A 112 7.00 12.74 4.56
C LEU A 112 7.21 14.03 3.75
N LEU A 113 6.17 14.54 3.09
CA LEU A 113 6.20 15.79 2.35
C LEU A 113 6.46 16.99 3.27
N GLY A 114 5.85 17.01 4.45
CA GLY A 114 6.13 18.02 5.48
C GLY A 114 7.60 18.03 5.87
N MET A 115 8.18 16.87 6.18
CA MET A 115 9.60 16.72 6.50
C MET A 115 10.51 17.19 5.35
N TRP A 116 10.17 16.82 4.11
CA TRP A 116 10.95 17.21 2.93
C TRP A 116 10.91 18.73 2.70
N ARG A 117 9.75 19.36 2.86
CA ARG A 117 9.59 20.82 2.76
C ARG A 117 10.43 21.56 3.81
N SER A 118 10.40 21.12 5.06
CA SER A 118 11.22 21.70 6.13
C SER A 118 12.71 21.63 5.83
N TRP A 119 13.20 20.50 5.33
CA TRP A 119 14.61 20.34 4.97
C TRP A 119 15.04 21.20 3.78
N ARG A 120 14.17 21.36 2.77
CA ARG A 120 14.44 22.26 1.64
C ARG A 120 14.57 23.72 2.09
N ASN A 121 13.67 24.16 2.97
CA ASN A 121 13.68 25.52 3.49
C ASN A 121 14.94 25.80 4.32
N ALA A 122 15.38 24.84 5.15
CA ALA A 122 16.60 24.97 5.95
C ALA A 122 17.88 25.09 5.10
N ARG A 123 17.94 24.44 3.93
CA ARG A 123 19.09 24.56 3.02
C ARG A 123 19.08 25.85 2.20
N ALA A 124 17.90 26.43 1.94
CA ALA A 124 17.79 27.71 1.27
C ALA A 124 18.26 28.88 2.15
N THR A 125 18.12 28.77 3.48
CA THR A 125 18.57 29.80 4.43
C THR A 125 20.08 29.72 4.71
N SER A 126 20.68 28.52 4.71
CA SER A 126 22.13 28.35 4.94
C SER A 126 23.01 28.78 3.76
N GLY A 127 22.46 28.89 2.55
CA GLY A 127 23.20 29.37 1.36
C GLY A 127 23.21 30.90 1.20
N ARG A 128 22.65 31.65 2.15
CA ARG A 128 22.53 33.11 2.13
C ARG A 128 23.41 33.83 3.17
N SER A 129 24.16 33.08 3.98
CA SER A 129 25.12 33.57 4.98
C SER A 129 26.55 33.37 4.48
#